data_AF-A0A3D2DN44-F1
#
_entry.id   AF-A0A3D2DN44-F1
#
_cell.length_a   1.000
_cell.length_b   1.000
_cell.length_c   1.000
_cell.angle_alpha   90.00
_cell.angle_beta   90.00
_cell.angle_gamma   90.00
#
_symmetry.space_group_name_H-M   'P 1'
#
loop_
_entity.id
_entity.type
_entity.pdbx_description
1 polymer ?
#
loop_
_entity_poly.entity_id
_entity_poly.type
_entity_poly.pdbx_seq_one_letter_code
_entity_poly.pdbx_strand_id
1 'polypeptide(L)' 'AKVCTYLADTGINILDISQTIVSGYFNMMMIVDLSNSTSGFDDVNNELDKLGNEIGVVIKCQREEI' A
#
# COMPACT_ATOMS: atom_id res chain seq x y z
N ALA A 1 -8.44 -5.53 -4.04
CA ALA A 1 -7.55 -6.54 -4.66
C ALA A 1 -6.31 -5.92 -5.30
N LYS A 2 -6.42 -4.89 -6.16
CA LYS A 2 -5.26 -4.34 -6.90
C LYS A 2 -4.04 -3.97 -6.04
N VAL A 3 -4.24 -3.39 -4.86
CA VAL A 3 -3.14 -3.04 -3.94
C VAL A 3 -2.38 -4.27 -3.48
N CYS A 4 -3.07 -5.32 -3.00
CA CYS A 4 -2.43 -6.58 -2.61
C CYS A 4 -1.66 -7.24 -3.77
N THR A 5 -2.23 -7.21 -4.97
CA THR A 5 -1.58 -7.73 -6.18
C THR A 5 -0.29 -6.98 -6.48
N TYR A 6 -0.33 -5.65 -6.46
CA TYR A 6 0.86 -4.82 -6.64
C TYR A 6 1.95 -5.12 -5.61
N LEU A 7 1.59 -5.22 -4.32
CA LEU A 7 2.55 -5.53 -3.26
C LEU A 7 3.19 -6.91 -3.49
N ALA A 8 2.38 -7.92 -3.86
CA ALA A 8 2.89 -9.25 -4.17
C ALA A 8 3.82 -9.26 -5.39
N ASP A 9 3.44 -8.57 -6.47
CA ASP A 9 4.23 -8.48 -7.72
C ASP A 9 5.56 -7.74 -7.52
N THR A 10 5.63 -6.84 -6.54
CA THR A 10 6.84 -6.07 -6.17
C THR A 10 7.66 -6.72 -5.07
N GLY A 11 7.30 -7.93 -4.63
CA GLY A 11 8.01 -8.67 -3.58
C GLY A 11 7.87 -8.06 -2.18
N ILE A 12 6.85 -7.24 -1.96
CA ILE A 12 6.56 -6.61 -0.67
C ILE A 12 5.69 -7.54 0.15
N ASN A 13 6.16 -7.89 1.35
CA ASN A 13 5.42 -8.78 2.24
C ASN A 13 4.42 -7.98 3.10
N ILE A 14 3.22 -8.51 3.28
CA ILE A 14 2.21 -7.91 4.18
C ILE A 14 2.37 -8.56 5.55
N LEU A 15 2.76 -7.76 6.55
CA LEU A 15 2.92 -8.21 7.94
C LEU A 15 1.59 -8.15 8.70
N ASP A 16 0.82 -7.09 8.46
CA ASP A 16 -0.50 -6.89 9.05
C ASP A 16 -1.42 -6.16 8.07
N ILE A 17 -2.71 -6.47 8.14
CA ILE A 17 -3.75 -5.82 7.35
C ILE A 17 -5.01 -5.64 8.19
N SER A 18 -5.43 -4.38 8.32
CA SER A 18 -6.69 -4.01 8.95
C SER A 18 -7.53 -3.22 7.96
N GLN A 19 -8.78 -3.64 7.78
CA GLN A 19 -9.73 -2.93 6.93
C GLN A 19 -11.03 -2.74 7.67
N THR A 20 -11.64 -1.57 7.50
CA THR A 20 -12.90 -1.23 8.16
C THR A 20 -13.67 -0.18 7.37
N ILE A 21 -14.95 -0.01 7.69
CA ILE A 21 -15.80 1.04 7.13
C ILE A 21 -16.01 2.08 8.22
N VAL A 22 -15.53 3.31 8.00
CA VAL A 22 -15.71 4.44 8.93
C VAL A 22 -16.58 5.47 8.25
N SER A 23 -17.76 5.74 8.82
CA SER A 23 -18.71 6.73 8.27
C SER A 23 -19.06 6.51 6.79
N GLY A 24 -19.13 5.24 6.36
CA GLY A 24 -19.41 4.86 4.98
C GLY A 24 -18.19 4.85 4.05
N TYR A 25 -17.00 5.25 4.53
CA TYR A 25 -15.75 5.20 3.77
C TYR A 25 -14.98 3.91 4.06
N PHE A 26 -14.55 3.24 2.99
CA PHE A 26 -13.66 2.10 3.10
C PHE A 26 -12.25 2.59 3.48
N ASN A 27 -11.73 2.07 4.59
CA ASN A 27 -10.39 2.35 5.07
C ASN A 27 -9.61 1.03 5.14
N MET A 28 -8.36 1.07 4.67
CA MET A 28 -7.45 -0.06 4.74
C MET A 28 -6.09 0.46 5.22
N MET A 29 -5.55 -0.17 6.25
CA MET A 29 -4.22 0.05 6.78
C MET A 29 -3.43 -1.24 6.65
N MET A 30 -2.19 -1.12 6.19
CA MET A 30 -1.29 -2.24 5.98
C MET A 30 0.05 -1.92 6.62
N ILE A 31 0.60 -2.90 7.33
CA ILE A 31 2.02 -2.90 7.72
C ILE A 31 2.72 -3.84 6.76
N VAL A 32 3.74 -3.33 6.08
CA VAL A 32 4.42 -4.01 4.99
C VAL A 32 5.93 -4.00 5.19
N ASP A 33 6.58 -5.05 4.72
CA ASP A 33 8.04 -5.18 4.70
C ASP A 33 8.57 -5.05 3.27
N LEU A 34 9.35 -4.01 3.03
CA LEU A 34 9.98 -3.70 1.75
C LEU A 34 11.41 -4.30 1.64
N SER A 35 11.91 -5.01 2.64
CA SER A 35 13.31 -5.51 2.68
C SER A 35 13.67 -6.39 1.48
N ASN A 36 12.69 -7.08 0.90
CA ASN A 36 12.86 -7.93 -0.28
C ASN A 36 12.24 -7.33 -1.56
N SER A 37 11.85 -6.06 -1.53
CA SER A 37 11.20 -5.44 -2.67
C SER A 37 12.15 -5.28 -3.84
N THR A 38 11.61 -5.45 -5.04
CA THR A 38 12.32 -5.14 -6.30
C THR A 38 12.39 -3.64 -6.60
N SER A 39 11.70 -2.80 -5.81
CA SER A 39 11.58 -1.36 -5.99
C SER A 39 11.96 -0.59 -4.71
N GLY A 40 12.51 0.61 -4.84
CA GLY A 40 12.79 1.48 -3.70
C GLY A 40 11.53 2.08 -3.10
N PHE A 41 11.60 2.58 -1.85
CA PHE A 41 10.45 3.21 -1.17
C PHE A 41 9.81 4.33 -1.99
N ASP A 42 10.62 5.21 -2.59
CA ASP A 42 10.10 6.35 -3.36
C ASP A 42 9.35 5.88 -4.63
N ASP A 43 9.85 4.84 -5.28
CA ASP A 43 9.19 4.21 -6.43
C ASP A 43 7.87 3.56 -5.99
N VAL A 44 7.90 2.80 -4.90
CA VAL A 44 6.70 2.18 -4.33
C VAL A 44 5.65 3.22 -3.97
N ASN A 45 6.05 4.32 -3.35
CA ASN A 45 5.14 5.41 -3.00
C ASN A 45 4.52 6.06 -4.25
N ASN A 46 5.33 6.32 -5.29
CA ASN A 46 4.85 6.89 -6.54
C ASN A 46 3.89 5.95 -7.28
N GLU A 47 4.19 4.65 -7.33
CA GLU A 47 3.34 3.66 -7.99
C GLU A 47 2.04 3.42 -7.21
N LEU A 48 2.07 3.41 -5.88
CA LEU A 48 0.88 3.34 -5.05
C LEU A 48 -0.01 4.60 -5.21
N ASP A 49 0.57 5.79 -5.36
CA ASP A 49 -0.19 7.01 -5.64
C ASP A 49 -0.89 6.94 -7.00
N LYS A 50 -0.17 6.50 -8.05
CA LYS A 50 -0.76 6.26 -9.38
C LYS A 50 -1.87 5.22 -9.32
N LEU A 51 -1.65 4.10 -8.63
CA LEU A 51 -2.64 3.04 -8.47
C LEU A 51 -3.88 3.55 -7.73
N GLY A 52 -3.69 4.37 -6.69
CA GLY A 52 -4.77 5.03 -5.96
C GLY A 52 -5.62 5.90 -6.89
N ASN A 53 -4.97 6.75 -7.68
CA ASN A 53 -5.64 7.59 -8.67
C ASN A 53 -6.42 6.77 -9.72
N GLU A 54 -5.89 5.65 -10.19
CA GLU A 54 -6.55 4.76 -11.15
C GLU A 54 -7.84 4.14 -10.58
N ILE A 55 -7.84 3.77 -9.30
CA ILE A 55 -8.99 3.12 -8.64
C ILE A 55 -9.88 4.10 -7.85
N GLY A 56 -9.58 5.40 -7.89
CA GLY A 56 -10.36 6.45 -7.24
C GLY A 56 -10.24 6.46 -5.70
N VAL A 57 -9.10 6.06 -5.16
CA VAL A 57 -8.81 6.10 -3.72
C VAL A 57 -7.51 6.85 -3.44
N VAL A 58 -7.34 7.30 -2.20
CA VAL A 58 -6.07 7.91 -1.76
C VAL A 58 -5.25 6.85 -1.02
N ILE A 59 -4.05 6.58 -1.49
CA ILE A 59 -3.09 5.68 -0.83
C ILE A 59 -1.93 6.53 -0.32
N LYS A 60 -1.57 6.34 0.95
CA LYS A 60 -0.42 7.02 1.56
C LYS A 60 0.55 5.97 2.08
N CYS A 61 1.78 6.01 1.61
CA CYS A 61 2.87 5.18 2.12
C CYS A 61 3.74 6.03 3.05
N GLN A 62 4.09 5.48 4.21
CA GLN A 62 4.96 6.13 5.19
C GLN A 62 5.90 5.10 5.81
N ARG A 63 7.10 5.52 6.20
CA ARG A 63 8.03 4.66 6.95
C ARG A 63 7.63 4.68 8.42
N GLU A 64 7.75 3.53 9.09
CA GLU A 64 7.42 3.38 10.51
C GLU A 64 8.30 4.25 11.42
N GLU A 65 9.54 4.56 11.00
CA GLU A 65 10.51 5.32 11.78
C GLU A 65 10.27 6.85 11.82
N ILE A 66 9.13 7.35 11.35
CA ILE A 66 8.79 8.79 11.26
C ILE A 66 7.56 9.12 12.11
#